data_AF-A0AAJ4A3D0-F1
#
_entry.id   AF-A0AAJ4A3D0-F1
#
_cell.length_a   1.000
_cell.length_b   1.000
_cell.length_c   1.000
_cell.angle_alpha   90.00
_cell.angle_beta   90.00
_cell.angle_gamma   90.00
#
_symmetry.space_group_name_H-M   'P 1'
#
loop_
_entity.id
_entity.type
_entity.pdbx_description
1 polymer ?
#
loop_
_entity_poly.entity_id
_entity_poly.type
_entity_poly.pdbx_seq_one_letter_code
_entity_poly.pdbx_strand_id
1 'polypeptide(L)' 'MGQVQTVMQEEFTKNYDFYKDYDDMVIHKETEQIFKTNFINGMVQLVSVSNHTAMEKIEQGLSEFAKELKRQGF' A
#
# COMPACT_ATOMS: atom_id res chain seq x y z
N MET A 1 -2.64 7.65 12.87
CA MET A 1 -2.04 8.70 12.02
C MET A 1 -0.98 8.01 11.17
N GLY A 2 -1.09 8.05 9.84
CA GLY A 2 -0.11 7.40 8.95
C GLY A 2 1.28 8.03 9.15
N GLN A 3 2.32 7.21 9.16
CA GLN A 3 3.69 7.69 9.30
C GLN A 3 4.09 8.33 7.97
N VAL A 4 4.45 9.61 7.99
CA VAL A 4 4.92 10.35 6.82
C VAL A 4 6.44 10.28 6.79
N GLN A 5 6.99 9.70 5.74
CA GLN A 5 8.42 9.65 5.46
C GLN A 5 8.74 10.66 4.37
N THR A 6 9.82 11.41 4.49
CA THR A 6 10.30 12.30 3.42
C THR A 6 11.60 11.73 2.87
N VAL A 7 11.68 11.54 1.55
CA VAL A 7 12.85 11.01 0.86
C VAL A 7 13.34 11.99 -0.20
N MET A 8 14.65 11.94 -0.46
CA MET A 8 15.26 12.70 -1.54
C MET A 8 14.90 12.10 -2.90
N GLN A 9 14.92 12.91 -3.96
CA GLN A 9 14.55 12.46 -5.30
C GLN A 9 15.42 11.30 -5.82
N GLU A 10 16.71 11.29 -5.49
CA GLU A 10 17.64 10.21 -5.86
C GLU A 10 17.26 8.89 -5.19
N GLU A 11 16.95 8.92 -3.90
CA GLU A 11 16.49 7.76 -3.13
C GLU A 11 15.14 7.25 -3.66
N PHE A 12 14.21 8.18 -3.94
CA PHE A 12 12.91 7.87 -4.51
C PHE A 12 13.04 7.10 -5.83
N THR A 13 13.81 7.64 -6.78
CA THR A 13 13.97 7.04 -8.11
C THR A 13 14.66 5.67 -8.05
N LYS A 14 15.55 5.48 -7.07
CA LYS A 14 16.26 4.22 -6.87
C LYS A 14 15.34 3.14 -6.30
N ASN A 15 14.59 3.46 -5.24
CA ASN A 15 13.96 2.46 -4.38
C ASN A 15 12.46 2.26 -4.62
N TYR A 16 11.81 3.14 -5.39
CA TYR A 16 10.36 3.12 -5.57
C TYR A 16 9.98 3.07 -7.04
N ASP A 17 8.87 2.39 -7.34
CA ASP A 17 8.21 2.37 -8.65
C ASP A 17 6.78 2.89 -8.53
N PHE A 18 6.25 3.49 -9.61
CA PHE A 18 4.85 3.87 -9.66
C PHE A 18 3.95 2.63 -9.60
N TYR A 19 2.94 2.69 -8.74
CA TYR A 19 2.00 1.60 -8.59
C TYR A 19 0.99 1.65 -9.74
N LYS A 20 0.79 0.51 -10.41
CA LYS A 20 -0.02 0.44 -11.64
C LYS A 20 -1.43 0.93 -11.37
N ASP A 21 -1.97 1.72 -12.30
CA ASP A 21 -3.33 2.27 -12.29
C ASP A 21 -3.62 3.33 -11.21
N TYR A 22 -2.60 3.79 -10.47
CA TYR A 22 -2.73 4.87 -9.47
C TYR A 22 -1.66 5.95 -9.65
N ASP A 23 -2.09 7.16 -10.03
CA ASP A 23 -1.18 8.29 -10.32
C ASP A 23 -0.45 8.83 -9.09
N ASP A 24 -0.99 8.61 -7.89
CA ASP A 24 -0.47 9.16 -6.63
C ASP A 24 0.13 8.09 -5.70
N MET A 25 0.32 6.85 -6.19
CA MET A 25 0.85 5.75 -5.38
C MET A 25 2.16 5.19 -5.94
N VAL A 26 3.02 4.76 -5.02
CA VAL A 26 4.27 4.09 -5.33
C VAL A 26 4.47 2.88 -4.45
N ILE A 27 5.26 1.94 -4.93
CA ILE A 27 5.64 0.73 -4.21
C ILE A 27 7.15 0.73 -3.99
N HIS A 28 7.59 0.40 -2.77
CA HIS A 28 9.00 0.18 -2.48
C HIS A 28 9.44 -1.17 -3.06
N LYS A 29 10.51 -1.18 -3.85
CA LYS A 29 10.96 -2.36 -4.61
C LYS A 29 11.32 -3.56 -3.74
N GLU A 30 11.93 -3.33 -2.57
CA GLU A 30 12.38 -4.42 -1.70
C GLU A 30 11.32 -4.92 -0.71
N THR A 31 10.50 -4.03 -0.13
CA THR A 31 9.54 -4.37 0.92
C THR A 31 8.13 -4.58 0.39
N GLU A 32 7.90 -4.29 -0.89
CA GLU A 32 6.59 -4.28 -1.55
C GLU A 32 5.55 -3.38 -0.85
N GLN A 33 6.01 -2.48 0.02
CA GLN A 33 5.12 -1.60 0.75
C GLN A 33 4.65 -0.46 -0.15
N ILE A 34 3.34 -0.19 -0.12
CA ILE A 34 2.71 0.86 -0.93
C ILE A 34 2.61 2.15 -0.12
N PHE A 35 2.93 3.26 -0.77
CA PHE A 35 2.91 4.60 -0.22
C PHE A 35 2.11 5.53 -1.13
N LYS A 36 1.41 6.47 -0.51
CA LYS A 36 0.85 7.62 -1.21
C LYS A 36 1.92 8.70 -1.31
N THR A 37 2.10 9.31 -2.48
CA THR A 37 3.15 10.28 -2.73
C THR A 37 2.61 11.71 -2.76
N ASN A 38 3.37 12.64 -2.20
CA ASN A 38 3.17 14.09 -2.36
C ASN A 38 4.51 14.75 -2.70
N PHE A 39 4.54 15.58 -3.74
CA PHE A 39 5.72 16.33 -4.14
C PHE A 39 5.64 17.74 -3.55
N ILE A 40 6.56 18.08 -2.63
CA ILE A 40 6.59 19.38 -1.96
C ILE A 40 8.02 19.92 -2.01
N ASN A 41 8.20 21.09 -2.63
CA ASN A 41 9.48 21.81 -2.70
C ASN A 41 10.68 20.94 -3.17
N GLY A 42 10.46 20.07 -4.16
CA GLY A 42 11.50 19.18 -4.70
C GLY A 42 11.79 17.93 -3.87
N MET A 43 11.06 17.71 -2.77
CA MET A 43 11.12 16.50 -1.96
C MET A 43 9.89 15.61 -2.17
N VAL A 44 10.04 14.31 -1.96
CA VAL A 44 8.93 13.35 -2.04
C VAL A 44 8.52 12.96 -0.63
N GLN A 45 7.28 13.24 -0.28
CA GLN A 45 6.66 12.73 0.94
C GLN A 45 5.90 11.45 0.62
N LEU A 46 6.18 10.41 1.39
CA LEU A 46 5.60 9.09 1.32
C LEU A 46 4.74 8.89 2.56
N VAL A 47 3.44 8.71 2.36
CA VAL A 47 2.51 8.36 3.43
C VAL A 47 2.23 6.88 3.32
N SER A 48 2.57 6.10 4.35
CA SER A 48 2.28 4.68 4.34
C SER A 48 0.79 4.46 4.18
N VAL A 49 0.41 3.71 3.13
CA VAL A 49 -0.97 3.27 2.99
C VAL A 49 -1.08 2.09 3.96
N SER A 50 -1.61 2.35 5.16
CA SER A 50 -1.68 1.40 6.29
C SER A 50 -2.55 0.16 6.03
N ASN A 51 -2.84 -0.14 4.77
CA ASN A 51 -3.83 -1.11 4.37
C ASN A 51 -3.30 -2.52 4.26
N HIS A 52 -2.00 -2.82 4.33
CA HIS A 52 -1.60 -4.23 4.22
C HIS A 52 -2.25 -5.10 5.30
N THR A 53 -2.13 -4.73 6.58
CA THR A 53 -2.80 -5.44 7.68
C THR A 53 -4.33 -5.34 7.61
N ALA A 54 -4.89 -4.26 7.07
CA ALA A 54 -6.34 -4.13 6.91
C ALA A 54 -6.87 -5.00 5.76
N MET A 55 -6.13 -5.07 4.64
CA MET A 55 -6.42 -5.91 3.48
C MET A 55 -6.26 -7.37 3.84
N GLU A 56 -5.20 -7.77 4.55
CA GLU A 56 -5.04 -9.13 5.06
C GLU A 56 -6.22 -9.55 5.95
N LYS A 57 -6.67 -8.66 6.85
CA LYS A 57 -7.86 -8.91 7.69
C LYS A 57 -9.14 -9.02 6.86
N ILE A 58 -9.29 -8.20 5.83
CA ILE A 58 -10.42 -8.26 4.90
C ILE A 58 -10.38 -9.58 4.11
N GLU A 59 -9.24 -9.98 3.58
CA GLU A 59 -9.06 -11.23 2.84
C GLU A 59 -9.29 -12.46 3.72
N GLN A 60 -8.76 -12.46 4.94
CA GLN A 60 -9.03 -13.51 5.93
C GLN A 60 -10.52 -13.58 6.26
N GLY A 61 -11.16 -12.44 6.54
CA GLY A 61 -12.59 -12.38 6.83
C GLY A 61 -13.46 -12.84 5.65
N LEU A 62 -13.09 -12.48 4.41
CA LEU A 62 -13.76 -12.95 3.20
C LEU A 62 -13.58 -14.45 2.97
N SER A 63 -12.40 -15.00 3.27
CA SER A 63 -12.12 -16.44 3.20
C SER A 63 -12.93 -17.23 4.23
N GLU A 64 -13.02 -16.73 5.46
CA GLU A 64 -13.87 -17.31 6.51
C GLU A 64 -15.36 -17.24 6.14
N PHE A 65 -15.81 -16.09 5.64
CA PHE A 65 -17.18 -15.91 5.16
C PHE A 65 -17.53 -16.88 4.02
N ALA A 66 -16.62 -17.07 3.05
CA ALA A 66 -16.82 -18.01 1.95
C ALA A 66 -16.89 -19.48 2.42
N LYS A 67 -16.10 -19.87 3.44
CA LYS A 67 -16.20 -21.21 4.05
C LYS A 67 -17.54 -21.42 4.72
N GLU A 68 -18.05 -20.40 5.41
CA GLU A 68 -19.32 -20.44 6.11
C GLU A 68 -20.51 -20.53 5.14
N LEU A 69 -20.46 -19.81 4.01
CA LEU A 69 -21.46 -19.94 2.94
C LEU A 69 -21.52 -21.37 2.39
N LYS A 70 -20.36 -21.98 2.10
CA LYS A 70 -20.29 -23.38 1.66
C LYS A 70 -20.85 -24.35 2.70
N ARG A 71 -20.61 -24.11 3.99
CA ARG A 71 -21.15 -24.92 5.10
C ARG A 71 -22.67 -24.84 5.16
N GLN A 72 -23.25 -23.69 4.82
CA GLN A 72 -24.69 -23.46 4.78
C GLN A 72 -25.35 -23.95 3.46
N GLY A 73 -24.56 -24.44 2.51
CA GLY A 73 -25.07 -25.01 1.25
C GLY A 73 -25.36 -24.00 0.14
N PHE A 74 -24.77 -22.81 0.22
CA PHE A 74 -24.76 -21.82 -0.86
C PHE A 74 -23.62 -22.07 -1.86
#